data_AF-A0A349M5N0-F1
#
_entry.id   AF-A0A349M5N0-F1
#
_cell.length_a   1.000
_cell.length_b   1.000
_cell.length_c   1.000
_cell.angle_alpha   90.00
_cell.angle_beta   90.00
_cell.angle_gamma   90.00
#
_symmetry.space_group_name_H-M   'P 1'
#
loop_
_entity.id
_entity.type
_entity.pdbx_description
1 polymer ?
#
loop_
_entity_poly.entity_id
_entity_poly.type
_entity_poly.pdbx_seq_one_letter_code
_entity_poly.pdbx_strand_id
1 'polypeptide(L)'
;MLKFDRQGLLPVVIQDDATSEVLMVAFMNAEAFYLTRETGYTHFFSRSRNTIWRKGEQSGNVQEVRSIFVNCEETSLLIKVMQHGDAACHTGYRSCYYRRLMPDDTYETIGERIFDPKIVYSSSQARTSGHADVFPIAMDSTSEEEQRKLEKLEAEMRQLYGVYLYLRDNDMSEESNTSRLLQERSHSYLVARLADELQELADVQSGEHVHTGREDDTVLEGSQVGYWLLLLAATDNFRYDDFMPHASILSGYHEQYSEGKAIELRQDCLNLLSAHQTTTLAQGLHLGFALIGWACAEAGVSPLAPAEFDLEQMRRKGLVR
;
A
#
# COMPACT_ATOMS: atom_id res chain seq x y z
N MET A 1 -31.22 -15.03 21.33
CA MET A 1 -30.46 -15.67 20.22
C MET A 1 -30.79 -14.87 18.98
N LEU A 2 -29.79 -14.39 18.23
CA LEU A 2 -30.01 -13.48 17.09
C LEU A 2 -31.13 -13.97 16.16
N LYS A 3 -32.05 -13.07 15.83
CA LYS A 3 -33.22 -13.34 14.99
C LYS A 3 -32.92 -12.90 13.57
N PHE A 4 -32.64 -13.88 12.73
CA PHE A 4 -32.54 -13.68 11.30
C PHE A 4 -33.94 -13.58 10.68
N ASP A 5 -34.06 -12.77 9.63
CA ASP A 5 -35.32 -12.61 8.90
C ASP A 5 -35.70 -13.88 8.11
N ARG A 6 -36.78 -13.81 7.32
CA ARG A 6 -37.24 -14.94 6.50
C ARG A 6 -36.23 -15.40 5.44
N GLN A 7 -35.24 -14.58 5.12
CA GLN A 7 -34.16 -14.89 4.18
C GLN A 7 -32.90 -15.37 4.92
N GLY A 8 -32.94 -15.50 6.26
CA GLY A 8 -31.79 -15.89 7.06
C GLY A 8 -30.78 -14.76 7.25
N LEU A 9 -31.20 -13.49 7.14
CA LEU A 9 -30.32 -12.32 7.20
C LEU A 9 -30.70 -11.36 8.32
N LEU A 10 -29.73 -10.59 8.79
CA LEU A 10 -29.96 -9.41 9.62
C LEU A 10 -29.11 -8.24 9.13
N PRO A 11 -29.58 -6.98 9.27
CA PRO A 11 -28.79 -5.79 8.97
C PRO A 11 -27.72 -5.56 10.04
N VAL A 12 -26.58 -5.05 9.59
CA VAL A 12 -25.43 -4.70 10.42
C VAL A 12 -24.97 -3.30 10.06
N VAL A 13 -24.93 -2.43 11.07
CA VAL A 13 -24.32 -1.11 11.00
C VAL A 13 -22.85 -1.25 11.39
N ILE A 14 -21.96 -0.73 10.55
CA ILE A 14 -20.53 -0.64 10.85
C ILE A 14 -20.21 0.79 11.21
N GLN A 15 -19.59 0.96 12.37
CA GLN A 15 -19.19 2.25 12.90
C GLN A 15 -17.69 2.20 13.22
N ASP A 16 -16.97 3.27 12.89
CA ASP A 16 -15.59 3.40 13.34
C ASP A 16 -15.55 3.56 14.87
N ASP A 17 -14.72 2.74 15.53
CA ASP A 17 -14.65 2.70 16.99
C ASP A 17 -14.09 4.00 17.58
N ALA A 18 -13.16 4.66 16.88
CA ALA A 18 -12.50 5.87 17.34
C ALA A 18 -13.33 7.12 17.05
N THR A 19 -13.87 7.26 15.84
CA THR A 19 -14.56 8.49 15.41
C THR A 19 -16.07 8.44 15.62
N SER A 20 -16.64 7.26 15.89
CA SER A 20 -18.09 7.01 15.86
C SER A 20 -18.74 7.30 14.51
N GLU A 21 -17.96 7.48 13.44
CA GLU A 21 -18.48 7.66 12.09
C GLU A 21 -19.13 6.36 11.60
N VAL A 22 -20.34 6.45 11.06
CA VAL A 22 -20.97 5.28 10.42
C VAL A 22 -20.30 5.06 9.07
N LEU A 23 -19.65 3.92 8.90
CA LEU A 23 -18.87 3.59 7.70
C LEU A 23 -19.75 2.96 6.63
N MET A 24 -20.58 1.98 6.99
CA MET A 24 -21.44 1.28 6.04
C MET A 24 -22.56 0.50 6.74
N VAL A 25 -23.55 0.08 5.95
CA VAL A 25 -24.53 -0.94 6.33
C VAL A 25 -24.44 -2.12 5.37
N ALA A 26 -24.49 -3.33 5.92
CA ALA A 26 -24.52 -4.58 5.17
C ALA A 26 -25.42 -5.61 5.86
N PHE A 27 -25.46 -6.83 5.33
CA PHE A 27 -26.24 -7.94 5.89
C PHE A 27 -25.32 -9.09 6.29
N MET A 28 -25.65 -9.80 7.36
CA MET A 28 -25.01 -11.04 7.77
C MET A 28 -26.05 -12.17 7.83
N ASN A 29 -25.68 -13.36 7.37
CA ASN A 29 -26.33 -14.61 7.75
C ASN A 29 -25.65 -15.20 9.00
N ALA A 30 -26.15 -16.32 9.50
CA ALA A 30 -25.59 -16.96 10.70
C ALA A 30 -24.10 -17.33 10.57
N GLU A 31 -23.69 -17.81 9.38
CA GLU A 31 -22.31 -18.21 9.10
C GLU A 31 -21.36 -16.99 9.03
N ALA A 32 -21.77 -15.91 8.35
CA ALA A 32 -20.98 -14.68 8.31
C ALA A 32 -20.80 -14.05 9.70
N PHE A 33 -21.83 -14.12 10.56
CA PHE A 33 -21.72 -13.70 11.94
C PHE A 33 -20.74 -14.58 12.74
N TYR A 34 -20.80 -15.90 12.56
CA TYR A 34 -19.87 -16.83 13.20
C TYR A 34 -18.42 -16.52 12.79
N LEU A 35 -18.15 -16.41 11.48
CA LEU A 35 -16.82 -16.06 10.96
C LEU A 35 -16.35 -14.70 11.49
N THR A 36 -17.24 -13.71 11.56
CA THR A 36 -16.90 -12.39 12.12
C THR A 36 -16.39 -12.49 13.56
N ARG A 37 -17.02 -13.33 14.37
CA ARG A 37 -16.59 -13.57 15.76
C ARG A 37 -15.32 -14.40 15.85
N GLU A 38 -15.15 -15.37 14.96
CA GLU A 38 -14.00 -16.26 14.95
C GLU A 38 -12.73 -15.54 14.51
N THR A 39 -12.80 -14.77 13.42
CA THR A 39 -11.61 -14.14 12.84
C THR A 39 -11.30 -12.76 13.43
N GLY A 40 -12.27 -12.13 14.11
CA GLY A 40 -12.15 -10.73 14.53
C GLY A 40 -12.22 -9.71 13.38
N TYR A 41 -12.74 -10.09 12.21
CA TYR A 41 -12.89 -9.20 11.05
C TYR A 41 -14.29 -9.29 10.47
N THR A 42 -14.85 -8.20 9.95
CA THR A 42 -16.23 -8.23 9.43
C THR A 42 -16.37 -9.10 8.19
N HIS A 43 -17.31 -10.04 8.26
CA HIS A 43 -17.75 -10.89 7.16
C HIS A 43 -19.21 -10.61 6.87
N PHE A 44 -19.57 -10.41 5.61
CA PHE A 44 -20.93 -10.08 5.20
C PHE A 44 -21.46 -11.09 4.20
N PHE A 45 -22.78 -11.16 4.08
CA PHE A 45 -23.47 -11.95 3.08
C PHE A 45 -23.94 -11.06 1.92
N SER A 46 -23.43 -11.33 0.73
CA SER A 46 -23.79 -10.61 -0.50
C SER A 46 -25.09 -11.18 -1.08
N ARG A 47 -26.23 -10.54 -0.83
CA ARG A 47 -27.56 -10.99 -1.33
C ARG A 47 -27.61 -11.25 -2.84
N SER A 48 -26.94 -10.41 -3.64
CA SER A 48 -26.91 -10.55 -5.09
C SER A 48 -26.02 -11.68 -5.61
N ARG A 49 -24.95 -12.01 -4.87
CA ARG A 49 -23.96 -13.05 -5.24
C ARG A 49 -24.18 -14.35 -4.48
N ASN A 50 -25.12 -14.36 -3.53
CA ASN A 50 -25.42 -15.45 -2.62
C ASN A 50 -24.17 -16.09 -1.99
N THR A 51 -23.22 -15.25 -1.57
CA THR A 51 -21.91 -15.68 -1.05
C THR A 51 -21.46 -14.81 0.12
N ILE A 52 -20.66 -15.39 1.00
CA ILE A 52 -19.98 -14.68 2.09
C ILE A 52 -18.72 -14.02 1.54
N TRP A 53 -18.40 -12.83 2.04
CA TRP A 53 -17.16 -12.13 1.72
C TRP A 53 -16.63 -11.41 2.96
N ARG A 54 -15.30 -11.34 3.09
CA ARG A 54 -14.65 -10.55 4.14
C ARG A 54 -14.44 -9.12 3.65
N LYS A 55 -14.79 -8.12 4.47
CA LYS A 55 -14.54 -6.72 4.09
C LYS A 55 -13.05 -6.49 3.89
N GLY A 56 -12.69 -5.89 2.76
CA GLY A 56 -11.30 -5.58 2.43
C GLY A 56 -10.47 -6.76 1.93
N GLU A 57 -11.05 -7.95 1.74
CA GLU A 57 -10.33 -9.14 1.22
C GLU A 57 -9.63 -8.88 -0.12
N GLN A 58 -10.24 -8.01 -0.92
CA GLN A 58 -9.76 -7.60 -2.24
C GLN A 58 -8.93 -6.32 -2.19
N SER A 59 -9.42 -5.32 -1.45
CA SER A 59 -8.91 -3.95 -1.47
C SER A 59 -7.93 -3.62 -0.34
N GLY A 60 -7.62 -4.56 0.54
CA GLY A 60 -6.84 -4.31 1.77
C GLY A 60 -7.59 -3.50 2.84
N ASN A 61 -8.72 -2.88 2.50
CA ASN A 61 -9.48 -2.02 3.41
C ASN A 61 -10.34 -2.82 4.40
N VAL A 62 -9.69 -3.60 5.27
CA VAL A 62 -10.33 -4.54 6.19
C VAL A 62 -10.92 -3.84 7.41
N GLN A 63 -11.84 -4.50 8.10
CA GLN A 63 -12.49 -3.97 9.29
C GLN A 63 -12.30 -4.94 10.44
N GLU A 64 -11.46 -4.57 11.37
CA GLU A 64 -11.18 -5.35 12.58
C GLU A 64 -12.25 -5.04 13.64
N VAL A 65 -12.88 -6.08 14.18
CA VAL A 65 -13.99 -5.97 15.11
C VAL A 65 -13.48 -5.60 16.50
N ARG A 66 -13.94 -4.45 17.02
CA ARG A 66 -13.67 -4.01 18.40
C ARG A 66 -14.78 -4.39 19.36
N SER A 67 -16.03 -4.22 18.95
CA SER A 67 -17.18 -4.62 19.75
C SER A 67 -18.41 -4.88 18.89
N ILE A 68 -19.31 -5.75 19.38
CA ILE A 68 -20.56 -6.10 18.72
C ILE A 68 -21.70 -5.81 19.70
N PHE A 69 -22.59 -4.91 19.32
CA PHE A 69 -23.82 -4.59 20.02
C PHE A 69 -25.01 -5.18 19.28
N VAL A 70 -26.01 -5.59 20.04
CA VAL A 70 -27.27 -6.15 19.53
C VAL A 70 -28.38 -5.18 19.90
N ASN A 71 -29.29 -4.90 18.97
CA ASN A 71 -30.45 -4.06 19.29
C ASN A 71 -31.42 -4.79 20.24
N CYS A 72 -32.39 -4.06 20.80
CA CYS A 72 -33.37 -4.62 21.76
C CYS A 72 -34.22 -5.78 21.21
N GLU A 73 -34.45 -5.83 19.90
CA GLU A 73 -35.24 -6.88 19.26
C GLU A 73 -34.42 -8.09 18.82
N GLU A 74 -33.09 -8.03 18.95
CA GLU A 74 -32.11 -9.03 18.47
C GLU A 74 -32.15 -9.25 16.95
N THR A 75 -32.61 -8.25 16.20
CA THR A 75 -32.80 -8.27 14.74
C THR A 75 -31.77 -7.45 13.97
N SER A 76 -30.88 -6.72 14.65
CA SER A 76 -29.78 -5.99 14.01
C SER A 76 -28.55 -5.90 14.90
N LEU A 77 -27.40 -5.67 14.27
CA LEU A 77 -26.13 -5.46 14.95
C LEU A 77 -25.59 -4.06 14.69
N LEU A 78 -24.92 -3.50 15.69
CA LEU A 78 -23.96 -2.41 15.55
C LEU A 78 -22.59 -3.00 15.85
N ILE A 79 -21.70 -3.01 14.87
CA ILE A 79 -20.32 -3.47 15.05
C ILE A 79 -19.41 -2.25 15.00
N LYS A 80 -18.70 -2.01 16.10
CA LYS A 80 -17.62 -1.04 16.09
C LYS A 80 -16.35 -1.69 15.57
N VAL A 81 -15.70 -1.02 14.65
CA VAL A 81 -14.52 -1.55 13.95
C VAL A 81 -13.38 -0.54 13.98
N MET A 82 -12.16 -1.06 13.96
CA MET A 82 -11.03 -0.31 13.43
C MET A 82 -11.00 -0.56 11.92
N GLN A 83 -11.20 0.50 11.14
CA GLN A 83 -11.07 0.46 9.69
C GLN A 83 -9.59 0.54 9.34
N HIS A 84 -9.06 -0.54 8.78
CA HIS A 84 -7.73 -0.58 8.18
C HIS A 84 -7.83 -0.15 6.72
N GLY A 85 -6.85 0.60 6.24
CA GLY A 85 -6.94 1.34 4.97
C GLY A 85 -7.96 2.48 5.05
N ASP A 86 -7.88 3.40 4.09
CA ASP A 86 -8.54 4.69 4.23
C ASP A 86 -10.03 4.68 3.84
N ALA A 87 -10.53 3.63 3.17
CA ALA A 87 -11.89 3.61 2.65
C ALA A 87 -12.71 2.34 2.93
N ALA A 88 -13.83 2.51 3.64
CA ALA A 88 -14.85 1.48 3.75
C ALA A 88 -15.67 1.37 2.45
N CYS A 89 -15.83 2.47 1.72
CA CYS A 89 -16.64 2.48 0.51
C CYS A 89 -15.83 2.06 -0.71
N HIS A 90 -16.43 1.20 -1.54
CA HIS A 90 -15.82 0.78 -2.79
C HIS A 90 -15.65 1.92 -3.80
N THR A 91 -16.37 3.04 -3.65
CA THR A 91 -16.19 4.23 -4.47
C THR A 91 -15.01 5.11 -4.01
N GLY A 92 -14.24 4.59 -3.05
CA GLY A 92 -13.05 5.20 -2.50
C GLY A 92 -13.34 6.33 -1.54
N TYR A 93 -14.39 6.23 -0.75
CA TYR A 93 -14.62 7.16 0.37
C TYR A 93 -14.49 6.40 1.68
N ARG A 94 -14.10 7.12 2.73
CA ARG A 94 -14.03 6.58 4.09
C ARG A 94 -15.33 5.90 4.51
N SER A 95 -16.44 6.58 4.27
CA SER A 95 -17.79 6.10 4.55
C SER A 95 -18.61 5.98 3.26
N CYS A 96 -19.51 4.99 3.22
CA CYS A 96 -20.56 4.91 2.20
C CYS A 96 -21.53 6.10 2.26
N TYR A 97 -21.56 6.84 3.37
CA TYR A 97 -22.39 8.02 3.62
C TYR A 97 -21.70 9.33 3.20
N TYR A 98 -20.88 9.29 2.15
CA TYR A 98 -20.17 10.46 1.60
C TYR A 98 -21.07 11.45 0.85
N ARG A 99 -22.38 11.20 0.76
CA ARG A 99 -23.36 12.07 0.09
C ARG A 99 -24.47 12.49 1.07
N ARG A 100 -24.82 13.78 1.04
CA ARG A 100 -25.95 14.36 1.76
C ARG A 100 -27.12 14.61 0.82
N LEU A 101 -28.33 14.23 1.24
CA LEU A 101 -29.57 14.59 0.54
C LEU A 101 -29.95 16.04 0.88
N MET A 102 -30.16 16.85 -0.15
CA MET A 102 -30.55 18.25 -0.05
C MET A 102 -32.08 18.41 -0.13
N PRO A 103 -32.66 19.54 0.33
CA PRO A 103 -34.11 19.76 0.29
C PRO A 103 -34.75 19.74 -1.11
N ASP A 104 -33.95 19.90 -2.15
CA ASP A 104 -34.34 19.86 -3.57
C ASP A 104 -34.12 18.48 -4.22
N ASP A 105 -33.94 17.44 -3.41
CA ASP A 105 -33.66 16.05 -3.81
C ASP A 105 -32.32 15.86 -4.55
N THR A 106 -31.43 16.85 -4.55
CA THR A 106 -30.07 16.70 -5.07
C THR A 106 -29.12 16.10 -4.04
N TYR A 107 -27.96 15.62 -4.49
CA TYR A 107 -26.91 15.06 -3.63
C TYR A 107 -25.68 15.95 -3.59
N GLU A 108 -25.30 16.38 -2.40
CA GLU A 108 -24.02 17.03 -2.13
C GLU A 108 -22.98 15.99 -1.71
N THR A 109 -21.75 16.05 -2.24
CA THR A 109 -20.65 15.19 -1.78
C THR A 109 -19.97 15.84 -0.58
N ILE A 110 -20.07 15.20 0.58
CA ILE A 110 -19.58 15.72 1.87
C ILE A 110 -18.33 14.98 2.38
N GLY A 111 -17.93 13.89 1.71
CA GLY A 111 -16.71 13.16 2.02
C GLY A 111 -15.61 13.43 0.99
N GLU A 112 -14.36 13.32 1.40
CA GLU A 112 -13.21 13.33 0.50
C GLU A 112 -13.01 11.95 -0.15
N ARG A 113 -12.70 11.92 -1.45
CA ARG A 113 -12.45 10.67 -2.17
C ARG A 113 -10.97 10.31 -2.06
N ILE A 114 -10.75 9.18 -1.43
CA ILE A 114 -9.51 8.57 -1.03
C ILE A 114 -8.92 7.67 -2.14
N PHE A 115 -9.76 6.97 -2.93
CA PHE A 115 -9.28 6.18 -4.08
C PHE A 115 -10.28 6.13 -5.26
N ASP A 116 -9.84 5.66 -6.44
CA ASP A 116 -10.76 5.43 -7.58
C ASP A 116 -11.25 3.95 -7.65
N PRO A 117 -12.57 3.68 -7.58
CA PRO A 117 -13.16 2.34 -7.69
C PRO A 117 -12.71 1.52 -8.90
N LYS A 118 -12.48 2.17 -10.05
CA LYS A 118 -12.14 1.47 -11.30
C LYS A 118 -10.74 0.86 -11.26
N ILE A 119 -9.88 1.41 -10.41
CA ILE A 119 -8.51 0.96 -10.17
C ILE A 119 -8.49 -0.19 -9.15
N VAL A 120 -9.38 -0.19 -8.16
CA VAL A 120 -9.36 -1.14 -7.02
C VAL A 120 -10.17 -2.43 -7.25
N TYR A 121 -11.27 -2.40 -8.01
CA TYR A 121 -12.19 -3.55 -8.15
C TYR A 121 -12.15 -4.28 -9.50
N SER A 122 -11.27 -3.88 -10.42
CA SER A 122 -11.06 -4.56 -11.69
C SER A 122 -10.21 -5.84 -11.55
N SER A 123 -9.54 -6.02 -10.42
CA SER A 123 -8.57 -7.09 -10.19
C SER A 123 -8.72 -7.68 -8.78
N SER A 124 -9.52 -8.73 -8.60
CA SER A 124 -9.34 -9.66 -7.47
C SER A 124 -10.35 -10.83 -7.43
N GLN A 125 -9.83 -12.05 -7.54
CA GLN A 125 -10.21 -13.17 -6.68
C GLN A 125 -8.96 -13.55 -5.88
N ALA A 126 -9.15 -14.03 -4.63
CA ALA A 126 -8.18 -14.56 -3.65
C ALA A 126 -7.34 -13.51 -2.88
N ARG A 127 -7.55 -13.29 -1.56
CA ARG A 127 -7.20 -14.10 -0.34
C ARG A 127 -5.69 -14.07 0.00
N THR A 128 -5.14 -14.03 1.24
CA THR A 128 -5.58 -14.08 2.67
C THR A 128 -4.38 -13.87 3.63
N SER A 129 -4.62 -13.41 4.89
CA SER A 129 -3.92 -13.65 6.20
C SER A 129 -2.50 -13.10 6.47
N GLY A 130 -2.08 -12.60 7.66
CA GLY A 130 -2.63 -12.51 9.04
C GLY A 130 -1.62 -11.95 10.10
N HIS A 131 -2.14 -11.63 11.32
CA HIS A 131 -1.56 -11.47 12.72
C HIS A 131 -0.24 -10.67 12.98
N ALA A 132 -0.01 -9.90 14.07
CA ALA A 132 -0.38 -10.05 15.50
C ALA A 132 -0.29 -8.71 16.34
N ASP A 133 -0.84 -8.74 17.56
CA ASP A 133 -1.07 -7.69 18.58
C ASP A 133 0.16 -7.06 19.28
N VAL A 134 0.09 -5.76 19.69
CA VAL A 134 0.49 -5.19 21.03
C VAL A 134 -0.22 -3.82 21.30
N PHE A 135 -0.72 -3.60 22.54
CA PHE A 135 -1.38 -2.37 23.06
C PHE A 135 -0.42 -1.26 23.55
N PRO A 136 -0.88 0.01 23.74
CA PRO A 136 -0.06 1.20 23.58
C PRO A 136 0.58 1.73 24.88
N ILE A 137 1.79 2.25 24.73
CA ILE A 137 2.43 3.20 25.66
C ILE A 137 2.25 4.58 25.03
N ALA A 138 1.82 5.57 25.81
CA ALA A 138 1.66 6.95 25.37
C ALA A 138 2.90 7.43 24.60
N MET A 139 2.73 7.72 23.30
CA MET A 139 3.85 8.17 22.47
C MET A 139 3.87 9.71 22.40
N ASP A 140 5.11 10.21 22.46
CA ASP A 140 5.52 11.61 22.45
C ASP A 140 5.14 12.31 21.14
N SER A 141 5.00 13.64 21.14
CA SER A 141 4.64 14.45 19.95
C SER A 141 5.52 14.23 18.71
N THR A 142 6.75 13.75 18.91
CA THR A 142 7.68 13.26 17.88
C THR A 142 7.15 12.04 17.12
N SER A 143 6.39 11.14 17.77
CA SER A 143 5.86 9.94 17.14
C SER A 143 4.74 10.22 16.14
N GLU A 144 3.94 11.28 16.34
CA GLU A 144 2.87 11.61 15.40
C GLU A 144 3.42 12.21 14.10
N GLU A 145 4.53 12.95 14.18
CA GLU A 145 5.21 13.50 13.00
C GLU A 145 5.90 12.39 12.21
N GLU A 146 6.57 11.46 12.89
CA GLU A 146 7.15 10.26 12.28
C GLU A 146 6.08 9.38 11.63
N GLN A 147 4.94 9.19 12.31
CA GLN A 147 3.80 8.44 11.77
C GLN A 147 3.23 9.11 10.51
N ARG A 148 3.08 10.44 10.50
CA ARG A 148 2.64 11.19 9.30
C ARG A 148 3.65 11.07 8.15
N LYS A 149 4.95 11.08 8.43
CA LYS A 149 6.00 10.89 7.41
C LYS A 149 5.96 9.48 6.84
N LEU A 150 5.73 8.47 7.69
CA LEU A 150 5.54 7.07 7.29
C LEU A 150 4.32 6.90 6.37
N GLU A 151 3.17 7.43 6.78
CA GLU A 151 1.93 7.38 5.99
C GLU A 151 2.10 8.07 4.63
N LYS A 152 2.79 9.22 4.62
CA LYS A 152 3.08 9.96 3.38
C LYS A 152 4.00 9.17 2.46
N LEU A 153 5.08 8.58 2.98
CA LEU A 153 5.99 7.76 2.18
C LEU A 153 5.28 6.55 1.58
N GLU A 154 4.44 5.86 2.36
CA GLU A 154 3.65 4.74 1.86
C GLU A 154 2.71 5.19 0.72
N ALA A 155 1.98 6.29 0.93
CA ALA A 155 1.05 6.83 -0.07
C ALA A 155 1.75 7.18 -1.39
N GLU A 156 2.90 7.87 -1.31
CA GLU A 156 3.69 8.25 -2.49
C GLU A 156 4.25 7.03 -3.22
N MET A 157 4.81 6.07 -2.48
CA MET A 157 5.32 4.83 -3.07
C MET A 157 4.21 3.98 -3.71
N ARG A 158 3.01 3.95 -3.11
CA ARG A 158 1.84 3.27 -3.70
C ARG A 158 1.39 3.97 -4.98
N GLN A 159 1.34 5.29 -4.99
CA GLN A 159 1.01 6.07 -6.18
C GLN A 159 2.03 5.81 -7.29
N LEU A 160 3.32 5.87 -6.95
CA LEU A 160 4.42 5.62 -7.86
C LEU A 160 4.31 4.22 -8.47
N TYR A 161 4.21 3.18 -7.64
CA TYR A 161 4.11 1.80 -8.13
C TYR A 161 2.85 1.54 -8.96
N GLY A 162 1.73 2.21 -8.63
CA GLY A 162 0.51 2.16 -9.42
C GLY A 162 0.71 2.56 -10.88
N VAL A 163 1.61 3.51 -11.16
CA VAL A 163 1.97 3.90 -12.53
C VAL A 163 2.69 2.77 -13.26
N TYR A 164 3.62 2.07 -12.62
CA TYR A 164 4.32 0.93 -13.22
C TYR A 164 3.37 -0.22 -13.52
N LEU A 165 2.44 -0.53 -12.60
CA LEU A 165 1.41 -1.53 -12.83
C LEU A 165 0.52 -1.14 -14.02
N TYR A 166 0.12 0.13 -14.10
CA TYR A 166 -0.66 0.63 -15.24
C TYR A 166 0.10 0.48 -16.57
N LEU A 167 1.37 0.89 -16.62
CA LEU A 167 2.20 0.79 -17.84
C LEU A 167 2.53 -0.67 -18.21
N ARG A 168 2.55 -1.58 -17.25
CA ARG A 168 2.69 -3.02 -17.51
C ARG A 168 1.41 -3.59 -18.12
N ASP A 169 0.27 -3.24 -17.55
CA ASP A 169 -1.03 -3.81 -17.90
C ASP A 169 -1.64 -3.16 -19.15
N ASN A 170 -1.13 -1.99 -19.56
CA ASN A 170 -1.55 -1.26 -20.76
C ASN A 170 -0.33 -1.01 -21.64
N ASP A 171 -0.25 -1.70 -22.78
CA ASP A 171 0.86 -1.53 -23.70
C ASP A 171 0.86 -0.13 -24.33
N MET A 172 1.81 0.69 -23.88
CA MET A 172 2.11 2.03 -24.38
C MET A 172 3.55 2.10 -24.90
N SER A 173 4.08 1.00 -25.43
CA SER A 173 5.50 0.90 -25.81
C SER A 173 5.95 1.89 -26.89
N GLU A 174 5.01 2.40 -27.70
CA GLU A 174 5.29 3.46 -28.69
C GLU A 174 5.50 4.85 -28.06
N GLU A 175 4.96 5.08 -26.86
CA GLU A 175 4.91 6.39 -26.19
C GLU A 175 5.75 6.42 -24.90
N SER A 176 6.05 5.26 -24.31
CA SER A 176 6.73 5.14 -23.02
C SER A 176 7.82 4.06 -23.05
N ASN A 177 9.06 4.50 -22.82
CA ASN A 177 10.19 3.58 -22.65
C ASN A 177 10.00 2.62 -21.47
N THR A 178 9.38 3.08 -20.38
CA THR A 178 9.07 2.25 -19.21
C THR A 178 8.05 1.17 -19.56
N SER A 179 7.01 1.50 -20.34
CA SER A 179 6.08 0.50 -20.87
C SER A 179 6.82 -0.51 -21.76
N ARG A 180 7.67 -0.04 -22.67
CA ARG A 180 8.45 -0.92 -23.55
C ARG A 180 9.29 -1.93 -22.77
N LEU A 181 10.00 -1.48 -21.74
CA LEU A 181 10.79 -2.36 -20.87
C LEU A 181 9.91 -3.39 -20.13
N LEU A 182 8.73 -2.98 -19.65
CA LEU A 182 7.76 -3.87 -18.99
C LEU A 182 7.16 -4.92 -19.96
N GLN A 183 7.00 -4.59 -21.24
CA GLN A 183 6.54 -5.55 -22.25
C GLN A 183 7.65 -6.50 -22.72
N GLU A 184 8.89 -6.02 -22.82
CA GLU A 184 10.04 -6.85 -23.20
C GLU A 184 10.41 -7.89 -22.12
N ARG A 185 10.07 -7.63 -20.84
CA ARG A 185 10.22 -8.55 -19.70
C ARG A 185 11.62 -9.17 -19.54
N SER A 186 12.65 -8.42 -19.91
CA SER A 186 14.03 -8.88 -19.84
C SER A 186 14.59 -8.73 -18.42
N HIS A 187 14.24 -9.68 -17.54
CA HIS A 187 14.64 -9.66 -16.13
C HIS A 187 16.13 -9.43 -15.89
N SER A 188 16.98 -10.20 -16.59
CA SER A 188 18.44 -10.10 -16.44
C SER A 188 18.99 -8.73 -16.88
N TYR A 189 18.38 -8.11 -17.89
CA TYR A 189 18.74 -6.75 -18.31
C TYR A 189 18.37 -5.73 -17.23
N LEU A 190 17.19 -5.86 -16.62
CA LEU A 190 16.75 -4.99 -15.54
C LEU A 190 17.66 -5.11 -14.31
N VAL A 191 18.06 -6.32 -13.94
CA VAL A 191 19.03 -6.55 -12.84
C VAL A 191 20.40 -5.93 -13.16
N ALA A 192 20.87 -6.05 -14.40
CA ALA A 192 22.14 -5.42 -14.80
C ALA A 192 22.08 -3.89 -14.69
N ARG A 193 20.97 -3.27 -15.12
CA ARG A 193 20.77 -1.82 -14.97
C ARG A 193 20.64 -1.39 -13.52
N LEU A 194 19.95 -2.16 -12.69
CA LEU A 194 19.92 -1.93 -11.24
C LEU A 194 21.32 -1.98 -10.61
N ALA A 195 22.18 -2.91 -11.07
CA ALA A 195 23.56 -3.00 -10.57
C ALA A 195 24.37 -1.74 -10.86
N ASP A 196 24.19 -1.16 -12.05
CA ASP A 196 24.81 0.12 -12.43
C ASP A 196 24.35 1.23 -11.46
N GLU A 197 23.03 1.43 -11.28
CA GLU A 197 22.54 2.53 -10.42
C GLU A 197 22.88 2.32 -8.93
N LEU A 198 22.91 1.07 -8.45
CA LEU A 198 23.35 0.77 -7.08
C LEU A 198 24.84 1.06 -6.88
N GLN A 199 25.64 1.02 -7.93
CA GLN A 199 27.03 1.45 -7.88
C GLN A 199 27.11 2.98 -7.88
N GLU A 200 26.37 3.66 -8.76
CA GLU A 200 26.32 5.13 -8.80
C GLU A 200 25.87 5.73 -7.47
N LEU A 201 24.82 5.18 -6.84
CA LEU A 201 24.37 5.60 -5.51
C LEU A 201 25.44 5.42 -4.42
N ALA A 202 26.22 4.33 -4.50
CA ALA A 202 27.28 4.08 -3.55
C ALA A 202 28.47 5.04 -3.75
N ASP A 203 28.78 5.37 -5.01
CA ASP A 203 29.84 6.31 -5.35
C ASP A 203 29.49 7.73 -4.87
N VAL A 204 28.21 8.09 -4.81
CA VAL A 204 27.74 9.32 -4.16
C VAL A 204 28.03 9.29 -2.65
N GLN A 205 27.84 8.15 -1.98
CA GLN A 205 28.09 8.04 -0.54
C GLN A 205 29.58 8.05 -0.19
N SER A 206 30.44 7.47 -1.04
CA SER A 206 31.90 7.55 -0.86
C SER A 206 32.48 8.93 -1.23
N GLY A 207 31.69 9.77 -1.91
CA GLY A 207 32.12 11.07 -2.43
C GLY A 207 32.93 10.99 -3.72
N GLU A 208 33.00 9.80 -4.34
CA GLU A 208 33.65 9.58 -5.63
C GLU A 208 32.79 10.06 -6.81
N HIS A 209 31.48 10.19 -6.60
CA HIS A 209 30.52 10.69 -7.58
C HIS A 209 29.74 11.88 -7.01
N VAL A 210 30.13 13.10 -7.38
CA VAL A 210 29.44 14.34 -7.01
C VAL A 210 29.36 15.25 -8.23
N HIS A 211 28.15 15.66 -8.58
CA HIS A 211 27.86 16.55 -9.70
C HIS A 211 27.31 17.89 -9.23
N THR A 212 26.24 17.85 -8.44
CA THR A 212 25.52 19.05 -8.00
C THR A 212 25.64 19.28 -6.50
N GLY A 213 25.73 18.19 -5.73
CA GLY A 213 25.84 18.20 -4.29
C GLY A 213 25.44 16.82 -3.76
N ARG A 214 26.05 16.39 -2.65
CA ARG A 214 25.84 15.03 -2.12
C ARG A 214 24.37 14.76 -1.85
N GLU A 215 23.62 15.75 -1.35
CA GLU A 215 22.19 15.65 -1.10
C GLU A 215 21.37 15.45 -2.39
N ASP A 216 21.57 16.33 -3.38
CA ASP A 216 20.83 16.29 -4.65
C ASP A 216 21.17 15.04 -5.48
N ASP A 217 22.44 14.66 -5.50
CA ASP A 217 22.92 13.46 -6.20
C ASP A 217 22.39 12.20 -5.48
N THR A 218 22.28 12.18 -4.14
CA THR A 218 21.64 11.07 -3.40
C THR A 218 20.16 10.93 -3.74
N VAL A 219 19.44 12.05 -3.87
CA VAL A 219 18.03 12.02 -4.26
C VAL A 219 17.87 11.47 -5.68
N LEU A 220 18.68 11.95 -6.62
CA LEU A 220 18.66 11.49 -8.00
C LEU A 220 18.99 10.01 -8.11
N GLU A 221 20.15 9.57 -7.61
CA GLU A 221 20.57 8.17 -7.73
C GLU A 221 19.66 7.22 -6.93
N GLY A 222 19.14 7.66 -5.78
CA GLY A 222 18.12 6.93 -5.05
C GLY A 222 16.84 6.71 -5.87
N SER A 223 16.44 7.72 -6.66
CA SER A 223 15.28 7.63 -7.57
C SER A 223 15.56 6.66 -8.72
N GLN A 224 16.76 6.66 -9.29
CA GLN A 224 17.15 5.73 -10.36
C GLN A 224 17.18 4.27 -9.87
N VAL A 225 17.72 4.00 -8.68
CA VAL A 225 17.65 2.69 -8.04
C VAL A 225 16.19 2.27 -7.82
N GLY A 226 15.36 3.18 -7.29
CA GLY A 226 13.93 2.97 -7.08
C GLY A 226 13.19 2.60 -8.38
N TYR A 227 13.49 3.30 -9.47
CA TYR A 227 12.92 3.05 -10.80
C TYR A 227 13.15 1.60 -11.27
N TRP A 228 14.38 1.09 -11.18
CA TRP A 228 14.69 -0.28 -11.61
C TRP A 228 14.12 -1.35 -10.67
N LEU A 229 14.09 -1.09 -9.36
CA LEU A 229 13.44 -1.99 -8.40
C LEU A 229 11.93 -2.11 -8.67
N LEU A 230 11.25 -0.99 -8.95
CA LEU A 230 9.82 -1.00 -9.28
C LEU A 230 9.54 -1.67 -10.63
N LEU A 231 10.42 -1.49 -11.63
CA LEU A 231 10.35 -2.23 -12.90
C LEU A 231 10.47 -3.74 -12.71
N LEU A 232 11.44 -4.19 -11.91
CA LEU A 232 11.63 -5.61 -11.57
C LEU A 232 10.38 -6.15 -10.86
N ALA A 233 9.92 -5.47 -9.81
CA ALA A 233 8.73 -5.85 -9.07
C ALA A 233 7.50 -5.97 -9.99
N ALA A 234 7.29 -4.99 -10.88
CA ALA A 234 6.18 -5.03 -11.83
C ALA A 234 6.33 -6.17 -12.86
N THR A 235 7.52 -6.37 -13.41
CA THR A 235 7.85 -7.44 -14.38
C THR A 235 7.56 -8.83 -13.80
N ASP A 236 7.93 -9.05 -12.54
CA ASP A 236 7.73 -10.30 -11.83
C ASP A 236 6.35 -10.44 -11.17
N ASN A 237 5.44 -9.47 -11.42
CA ASN A 237 4.06 -9.46 -10.93
C ASN A 237 3.92 -9.42 -9.40
N PHE A 238 4.86 -8.78 -8.72
CA PHE A 238 4.70 -8.47 -7.30
C PHE A 238 3.51 -7.54 -7.07
N ARG A 239 2.82 -7.74 -5.95
CA ARG A 239 1.89 -6.76 -5.38
C ARG A 239 2.71 -5.83 -4.48
N TYR A 240 2.20 -4.62 -4.27
CA TYR A 240 2.87 -3.66 -3.37
C TYR A 240 3.15 -4.26 -1.98
N ASP A 241 2.19 -4.99 -1.43
CA ASP A 241 2.27 -5.58 -0.09
C ASP A 241 3.24 -6.78 -0.01
N ASP A 242 3.69 -7.32 -1.15
CA ASP A 242 4.63 -8.44 -1.18
C ASP A 242 6.08 -7.99 -0.90
N PHE A 243 6.40 -6.70 -1.11
CA PHE A 243 7.75 -6.15 -0.93
C PHE A 243 7.81 -4.80 -0.19
N MET A 244 6.65 -4.17 0.09
CA MET A 244 6.50 -3.00 0.99
C MET A 244 7.69 -2.02 0.95
N PRO A 245 7.90 -1.33 -0.19
CA PRO A 245 9.13 -0.58 -0.41
C PRO A 245 9.32 0.58 0.59
N HIS A 246 8.21 1.22 1.03
CA HIS A 246 8.24 2.26 2.07
C HIS A 246 8.85 1.76 3.39
N ALA A 247 8.47 0.57 3.83
CA ALA A 247 8.97 -0.03 5.07
C ALA A 247 10.45 -0.38 4.94
N SER A 248 10.86 -0.86 3.77
CA SER A 248 12.26 -1.20 3.47
C SER A 248 13.15 0.05 3.48
N ILE A 249 12.71 1.14 2.82
CA ILE A 249 13.38 2.45 2.84
C ILE A 249 13.55 2.94 4.29
N LEU A 250 12.49 2.89 5.11
CA LEU A 250 12.59 3.36 6.50
C LEU A 250 13.49 2.48 7.35
N SER A 251 13.45 1.16 7.17
CA SER A 251 14.36 0.24 7.86
C SER A 251 15.81 0.62 7.60
N GLY A 252 16.19 0.83 6.34
CA GLY A 252 17.54 1.25 5.98
C GLY A 252 17.90 2.65 6.49
N TYR A 253 16.94 3.58 6.49
CA TYR A 253 17.12 4.93 7.02
C TYR A 253 17.44 4.93 8.53
N HIS A 254 16.84 4.02 9.30
CA HIS A 254 17.04 3.92 10.74
C HIS A 254 18.25 3.05 11.14
N GLU A 255 18.53 1.96 10.41
CA GLU A 255 19.56 0.99 10.80
C GLU A 255 21.00 1.47 10.59
N GLN A 256 21.24 2.51 9.78
CA GLN A 256 22.55 3.14 9.53
C GLN A 256 23.70 2.12 9.38
N TYR A 257 23.78 1.48 8.22
CA TYR A 257 24.81 0.49 7.92
C TYR A 257 26.22 1.09 7.91
N SER A 258 27.20 0.32 8.39
CA SER A 258 28.60 0.59 8.06
C SER A 258 28.83 0.42 6.56
N GLU A 259 29.80 1.12 5.98
CA GLU A 259 30.18 1.00 4.56
C GLU A 259 30.40 -0.46 4.12
N GLY A 260 31.12 -1.26 4.90
CA GLY A 260 31.33 -2.69 4.62
C GLY A 260 30.03 -3.51 4.59
N LYS A 261 29.05 -3.14 5.41
CA LYS A 261 27.73 -3.79 5.44
C LYS A 261 26.88 -3.36 4.24
N ALA A 262 26.95 -2.10 3.82
CA ALA A 262 26.27 -1.61 2.62
C ALA A 262 26.77 -2.33 1.35
N ILE A 263 28.08 -2.58 1.25
CA ILE A 263 28.68 -3.36 0.15
C ILE A 263 28.14 -4.80 0.13
N GLU A 264 28.08 -5.46 1.30
CA GLU A 264 27.51 -6.81 1.43
C GLU A 264 26.03 -6.84 1.00
N LEU A 265 25.21 -5.92 1.53
CA LEU A 265 23.79 -5.84 1.22
C LEU A 265 23.53 -5.59 -0.27
N ARG A 266 24.37 -4.80 -0.94
CA ARG A 266 24.30 -4.57 -2.39
C ARG A 266 24.60 -5.84 -3.18
N GLN A 267 25.64 -6.57 -2.80
CA GLN A 267 25.97 -7.85 -3.46
C GLN A 267 24.86 -8.88 -3.24
N ASP A 268 24.32 -8.96 -2.03
CA ASP A 268 23.20 -9.84 -1.69
C ASP A 268 21.93 -9.48 -2.45
N CYS A 269 21.60 -8.18 -2.54
CA CYS A 269 20.49 -7.68 -3.34
C CYS A 269 20.57 -8.20 -4.78
N LEU A 270 21.71 -8.02 -5.45
CA LEU A 270 21.90 -8.46 -6.84
C LEU A 270 21.89 -9.99 -7.00
N ASN A 271 22.48 -10.72 -6.04
CA ASN A 271 22.46 -12.17 -6.04
C ASN A 271 21.03 -12.72 -5.91
N LEU A 272 20.25 -12.14 -4.99
CA LEU A 272 18.86 -12.52 -4.73
C LEU A 272 17.96 -12.18 -5.92
N LEU A 273 18.13 -11.00 -6.53
CA LEU A 273 17.39 -10.57 -7.71
C LEU A 273 17.77 -11.35 -8.97
N SER A 274 18.98 -11.92 -9.03
CA SER A 274 19.38 -12.80 -10.13
C SER A 274 18.78 -14.21 -10.01
N ALA A 275 18.15 -14.54 -8.89
CA ALA A 275 17.54 -15.85 -8.68
C ALA A 275 16.14 -15.95 -9.32
N HIS A 276 15.76 -17.16 -9.75
CA HIS A 276 14.45 -17.40 -10.40
C HIS A 276 13.33 -17.80 -9.41
N GLN A 277 13.45 -17.46 -8.12
CA GLN A 277 12.49 -17.83 -7.08
C GLN A 277 11.84 -16.58 -6.46
N THR A 278 10.51 -16.53 -6.44
CA THR A 278 9.73 -15.35 -6.00
C THR A 278 10.08 -14.89 -4.57
N THR A 279 10.25 -15.80 -3.62
CA THR A 279 10.62 -15.43 -2.23
C THR A 279 12.00 -14.78 -2.17
N THR A 280 12.91 -15.22 -3.03
CA THR A 280 14.27 -14.70 -3.12
C THR A 280 14.27 -13.32 -3.77
N LEU A 281 13.44 -13.12 -4.79
CA LEU A 281 13.25 -11.81 -5.44
C LEU A 281 12.70 -10.75 -4.47
N ALA A 282 11.71 -11.10 -3.63
CA ALA A 282 11.16 -10.18 -2.62
C ALA A 282 12.24 -9.68 -1.65
N GLN A 283 13.09 -10.59 -1.16
CA GLN A 283 14.21 -10.24 -0.29
C GLN A 283 15.20 -9.32 -0.99
N GLY A 284 15.50 -9.57 -2.26
CA GLY A 284 16.32 -8.69 -3.07
C GLY A 284 15.73 -7.28 -3.21
N LEU A 285 14.42 -7.17 -3.48
CA LEU A 285 13.72 -5.89 -3.51
C LEU A 285 13.82 -5.15 -2.18
N HIS A 286 13.59 -5.85 -1.05
CA HIS A 286 13.74 -5.27 0.29
C HIS A 286 15.13 -4.69 0.52
N LEU A 287 16.19 -5.43 0.17
CA LEU A 287 17.57 -4.96 0.31
C LEU A 287 17.85 -3.73 -0.55
N GLY A 288 17.39 -3.72 -1.80
CA GLY A 288 17.56 -2.57 -2.70
C GLY A 288 16.90 -1.31 -2.14
N PHE A 289 15.65 -1.40 -1.66
CA PHE A 289 14.97 -0.26 -1.07
C PHE A 289 15.58 0.18 0.26
N ALA A 290 16.09 -0.75 1.07
CA ALA A 290 16.82 -0.41 2.30
C ALA A 290 18.13 0.37 2.00
N LEU A 291 18.83 0.05 0.91
CA LEU A 291 20.02 0.81 0.51
C LEU A 291 19.71 2.26 0.12
N ILE A 292 18.55 2.53 -0.49
CA ILE A 292 18.07 3.90 -0.75
C ILE A 292 17.87 4.65 0.57
N GLY A 293 17.20 4.00 1.53
CA GLY A 293 16.98 4.56 2.87
C GLY A 293 18.27 4.89 3.59
N TRP A 294 19.22 3.96 3.59
CA TRP A 294 20.54 4.16 4.18
C TRP A 294 21.29 5.34 3.53
N ALA A 295 21.32 5.41 2.20
CA ALA A 295 21.96 6.51 1.48
C ALA A 295 21.32 7.86 1.83
N CYS A 296 19.99 7.90 1.97
CA CYS A 296 19.29 9.11 2.40
C CYS A 296 19.72 9.55 3.81
N ALA A 297 19.88 8.61 4.74
CA ALA A 297 20.34 8.90 6.10
C ALA A 297 21.77 9.44 6.11
N GLU A 298 22.68 8.83 5.34
CA GLU A 298 24.09 9.24 5.21
C GLU A 298 24.26 10.64 4.60
N ALA A 299 23.40 11.01 3.65
CA ALA A 299 23.39 12.34 3.05
C ALA A 299 22.57 13.36 3.85
N GLY A 300 21.88 12.97 4.93
CA GLY A 300 21.03 13.86 5.72
C GLY A 300 19.78 14.35 4.99
N VAL A 301 19.30 13.60 3.99
CA VAL A 301 18.09 13.91 3.22
C VAL A 301 16.89 13.10 3.72
N SER A 302 15.68 13.55 3.38
CA SER A 302 14.44 12.84 3.73
C SER A 302 14.34 11.50 2.99
N PRO A 303 13.89 10.41 3.62
CA PRO A 303 13.64 9.14 2.93
C PRO A 303 12.48 9.23 1.91
N LEU A 304 11.69 10.31 1.93
CA LEU A 304 10.66 10.60 0.92
C LEU A 304 11.24 11.23 -0.35
N ALA A 305 12.39 11.89 -0.27
CA ALA A 305 12.86 12.77 -1.33
C ALA A 305 13.04 12.07 -2.69
N PRO A 306 13.59 10.83 -2.77
CA PRO A 306 13.65 10.10 -4.04
C PRO A 306 12.28 9.82 -4.66
N ALA A 307 11.29 9.44 -3.84
CA ALA A 307 9.93 9.16 -4.30
C ALA A 307 9.19 10.43 -4.76
N GLU A 308 9.34 11.52 -4.00
CA GLU A 308 8.80 12.84 -4.37
C GLU A 308 9.40 13.34 -5.69
N PHE A 309 10.71 13.14 -5.89
CA PHE A 309 11.41 13.49 -7.12
C PHE A 309 10.82 12.75 -8.32
N ASP A 310 10.66 11.43 -8.23
CA ASP A 310 10.06 10.61 -9.30
C ASP A 310 8.62 11.00 -9.61
N LEU A 311 7.79 11.20 -8.57
CA LEU A 311 6.40 11.62 -8.73
C LEU A 311 6.32 12.99 -9.42
N GLU A 312 7.19 13.93 -9.09
CA GLU A 312 7.27 15.23 -9.75
C GLU A 312 7.65 15.08 -11.24
N GLN A 313 8.62 14.23 -11.58
CA GLN A 313 8.95 13.94 -12.98
C GLN A 313 7.76 13.32 -13.72
N MET A 314 6.99 12.44 -13.05
CA MET A 314 5.80 11.82 -13.64
C MET A 314 4.65 12.81 -13.82
N ARG A 315 4.44 13.75 -12.89
CA ARG A 315 3.46 14.83 -13.02
C ARG A 315 3.76 15.72 -14.21
N ARG A 316 5.03 16.09 -14.42
CA ARG A 316 5.47 16.86 -15.59
C ARG A 316 5.18 16.14 -16.92
N LYS A 317 5.22 14.82 -16.91
CA LYS A 317 4.87 13.96 -18.05
C LYS A 317 3.36 13.67 -18.16
N GLY A 318 2.55 14.16 -17.23
CA GLY A 318 1.09 13.95 -17.21
C GLY A 318 0.64 12.54 -16.81
N LEU A 319 1.54 11.72 -16.26
CA LEU A 319 1.26 10.34 -15.83
C LEU A 319 0.59 10.30 -14.45
N VAL A 320 0.81 11.32 -13.65
CA VAL A 320 0.25 11.52 -12.31
C VAL A 320 -0.39 12.90 -12.27
N ARG A 321 -1.56 13.04 -11.64
CA ARG A 321 -2.26 14.32 -11.46
C ARG A 321 -2.00 14.92 -10.09
#